data_AF-A0A955VWI6-F1
#
_entry.id   AF-A0A955VWI6-F1
#
_cell.length_a   1.000
_cell.length_b   1.000
_cell.length_c   1.000
_cell.angle_alpha   90.00
_cell.angle_beta   90.00
_cell.angle_gamma   90.00
#
_symmetry.space_group_name_H-M   'P 1'
#
loop_
_entity.id
_entity.type
_entity.pdbx_description
1 polymer ?
#
loop_
_entity_poly.entity_id
_entity_poly.type
_entity_poly.pdbx_seq_one_letter_code
_entity_poly.pdbx_strand_id
1 'polypeptide(L)'
;MQELYEGIELDENQTEWICRGLLDLASADGLHPSEIELIEGFASAGGRGSASIEKLKEGGFDLEKAKAVLGADPQLTEAFLVSCYLLIYADGRHSDEERARVGTYADALGVERDALEELHVRARLYLLSMLAQGLRNKEAVRAVGIHQLGLKADQIASLVED
;
A
#
# COMPACT_ATOMS: atom_id res chain seq x y z
N MET A 1 -6.33 -3.74 4.17
CA MET A 1 -6.17 -2.26 4.07
C MET A 1 -6.87 -1.50 5.19
N GLN A 2 -8.08 -1.86 5.63
CA GLN A 2 -8.78 -1.09 6.69
C GLN A 2 -7.95 -0.90 7.98
N GLU A 3 -7.23 -1.92 8.43
CA GLU A 3 -6.34 -1.83 9.61
C GLU A 3 -5.19 -0.81 9.46
N LEU A 4 -4.78 -0.46 8.23
CA LEU A 4 -3.75 0.57 8.00
C LEU A 4 -4.24 1.97 8.34
N TYR A 5 -5.55 2.18 8.24
CA TYR A 5 -6.22 3.45 8.50
C TYR A 5 -6.95 3.43 9.84
N GLU A 6 -6.64 2.47 10.71
CA GLU A 6 -7.21 2.44 12.06
C GLU A 6 -6.77 3.69 12.84
N GLY A 7 -7.75 4.46 13.33
CA GLY A 7 -7.49 5.75 13.97
C GLY A 7 -7.32 6.93 13.00
N ILE A 8 -7.37 6.70 11.69
CA ILE A 8 -7.36 7.75 10.66
C ILE A 8 -8.79 7.91 10.13
N GLU A 9 -9.40 9.07 10.39
CA GLU A 9 -10.66 9.44 9.74
C GLU A 9 -10.39 10.02 8.36
N LEU A 10 -10.60 9.21 7.32
CA LEU A 10 -10.46 9.64 5.94
C LEU A 10 -11.68 10.45 5.50
N ASP A 11 -11.44 11.63 4.95
CA ASP A 11 -12.45 12.36 4.19
C ASP A 11 -12.50 11.91 2.71
N GLU A 12 -13.52 12.38 1.98
CA GLU A 12 -13.72 12.04 0.56
C GLU A 12 -12.59 12.53 -0.35
N ASN A 13 -11.90 13.62 0.02
CA ASN A 13 -10.80 14.20 -0.73
C ASN A 13 -9.50 13.42 -0.47
N GLN A 14 -9.20 13.06 0.77
CA GLN A 14 -8.07 12.18 1.10
C GLN A 14 -8.23 10.81 0.44
N THR A 15 -9.43 10.23 0.51
CA THR A 15 -9.75 8.98 -0.18
C THR A 15 -9.52 9.10 -1.69
N GLU A 16 -9.93 10.21 -2.31
CA GLU A 16 -9.67 10.49 -3.73
C GLU A 16 -8.19 10.47 -4.08
N TRP A 17 -7.39 11.21 -3.31
CA TRP A 17 -5.97 11.38 -3.55
C TRP A 17 -5.20 10.08 -3.37
N ILE A 18 -5.60 9.25 -2.39
CA ILE A 18 -5.09 7.89 -2.24
C ILE A 18 -5.41 7.06 -3.48
N CYS A 19 -6.68 6.99 -3.91
CA CYS A 19 -7.07 6.21 -5.08
C CYS A 19 -6.34 6.66 -6.35
N ARG A 20 -6.17 7.97 -6.56
CA ARG A 20 -5.42 8.52 -7.69
C ARG A 20 -3.95 8.13 -7.65
N GLY A 21 -3.31 8.18 -6.48
CA GLY A 21 -1.91 7.76 -6.32
C GLY A 21 -1.70 6.27 -6.57
N LEU A 22 -2.66 5.44 -6.15
CA LEU A 22 -2.67 4.00 -6.43
C LEU A 22 -2.88 3.71 -7.93
N LEU A 23 -3.76 4.45 -8.61
CA LEU A 23 -3.95 4.33 -10.06
C LEU A 23 -2.74 4.79 -10.86
N ASP A 24 -2.08 5.86 -10.42
CA ASP A 24 -0.84 6.35 -11.03
C ASP A 24 0.29 5.33 -10.87
N LEU A 25 0.37 4.68 -9.70
CA LEU A 25 1.33 3.60 -9.44
C LEU A 25 1.08 2.40 -10.35
N ALA A 26 -0.15 1.86 -10.37
CA ALA A 26 -0.55 0.76 -11.24
C ALA A 26 -0.42 1.09 -12.73
N SER A 27 -0.36 2.37 -13.09
CA SER A 27 -0.12 2.80 -14.49
C SER A 27 1.35 2.76 -14.89
N ALA A 28 2.29 2.58 -13.96
CA ALA A 28 3.73 2.63 -14.23
C ALA A 28 4.21 1.48 -15.14
N ASP A 29 3.69 0.27 -14.92
CA ASP A 29 4.01 -0.94 -15.69
C ASP A 29 2.76 -1.62 -16.29
N GLY A 30 1.57 -1.21 -15.88
CA GLY A 30 0.30 -1.40 -16.60
C GLY A 30 -0.79 -1.97 -15.72
N LEU A 31 -1.99 -1.36 -15.76
CA LEU A 31 -3.08 -1.73 -14.85
C LEU A 31 -3.50 -3.20 -15.02
N HIS A 32 -3.45 -3.93 -13.91
CA HIS A 32 -3.98 -5.27 -13.78
C HIS A 32 -5.39 -5.26 -13.13
N PRO A 33 -6.28 -6.22 -13.51
CA PRO A 33 -7.62 -6.29 -12.95
C PRO A 33 -7.66 -6.39 -11.41
N SER A 34 -6.71 -7.11 -10.82
CA SER A 34 -6.58 -7.27 -9.37
C SER A 34 -6.29 -5.95 -8.64
N GLU A 35 -5.52 -5.06 -9.26
CA GLU A 35 -5.22 -3.75 -8.69
C GLU A 35 -6.45 -2.84 -8.73
N ILE A 36 -7.19 -2.89 -9.85
CA ILE A 36 -8.43 -2.13 -10.02
C ILE A 36 -9.44 -2.56 -8.95
N GLU A 37 -9.65 -3.87 -8.76
CA GLU A 37 -10.57 -4.39 -7.74
C GLU A 37 -10.18 -3.92 -6.33
N LEU A 38 -8.88 -3.87 -6.01
CA LEU A 38 -8.40 -3.37 -4.72
C LEU A 38 -8.66 -1.86 -4.55
N ILE A 39 -8.42 -1.06 -5.58
CA ILE A 39 -8.64 0.39 -5.55
C ILE A 39 -10.14 0.69 -5.46
N GLU A 40 -10.99 -0.05 -6.19
CA GLU A 40 -12.45 0.06 -6.11
C GLU A 40 -12.99 -0.33 -4.73
N GLY A 41 -12.46 -1.41 -4.15
CA GLY A 41 -12.79 -1.83 -2.80
C GLY A 41 -12.43 -0.77 -1.77
N PHE A 42 -11.26 -0.14 -1.92
CA PHE A 42 -10.83 0.97 -1.07
C PHE A 42 -11.73 2.21 -1.23
N ALA A 43 -12.00 2.64 -2.46
CA ALA A 43 -12.85 3.80 -2.75
C ALA A 43 -14.26 3.63 -2.16
N SER A 44 -14.82 2.42 -2.31
CA SER A 44 -16.14 2.07 -1.77
C SER A 44 -16.16 2.11 -0.25
N ALA A 45 -15.11 1.61 0.41
CA ALA A 45 -14.99 1.63 1.86
C ALA A 45 -14.81 3.04 2.43
N GLY A 46 -14.13 3.94 1.70
CA GLY A 46 -13.95 5.36 2.07
C GLY A 46 -15.16 6.26 1.79
N GLY A 47 -16.34 5.68 1.54
CA GLY A 47 -17.59 6.43 1.41
C GLY A 47 -17.83 7.09 0.05
N ARG A 48 -16.94 6.90 -0.94
CA ARG A 48 -17.07 7.55 -2.26
C ARG A 48 -18.20 7.01 -3.16
N GLY A 49 -18.92 5.98 -2.72
CA GLY A 49 -19.86 5.27 -3.59
C GLY A 49 -19.17 4.79 -4.87
N SER A 50 -19.94 4.49 -5.92
CA SER A 50 -19.40 4.03 -7.21
C SER A 50 -18.73 5.16 -8.02
N ALA A 51 -17.83 5.93 -7.42
CA ALA A 51 -16.94 6.81 -8.17
C ALA A 51 -16.16 5.92 -9.14
N SER A 52 -16.47 6.03 -10.44
CA SER A 52 -15.89 5.12 -11.41
C SER A 52 -14.39 5.41 -11.56
N ILE A 53 -13.59 4.34 -11.58
CA ILE A 53 -12.12 4.39 -11.67
C ILE A 53 -11.68 5.24 -12.87
N GLU A 54 -12.45 5.23 -13.95
CA GLU A 54 -12.22 6.06 -15.13
C GLU A 54 -12.18 7.55 -14.80
N LYS A 55 -13.09 8.04 -13.95
CA LYS A 55 -13.09 9.46 -13.52
C LYS A 55 -11.87 9.80 -12.66
N LEU A 56 -11.48 8.88 -11.78
CA LEU A 56 -10.28 9.05 -10.95
C LEU A 56 -9.03 9.09 -11.83
N LYS A 57 -8.96 8.22 -12.82
CA LYS A 57 -7.87 8.14 -13.80
C LYS A 57 -7.78 9.40 -14.67
N GLU A 58 -8.91 9.89 -15.19
CA GLU A 58 -8.98 11.14 -15.97
C GLU A 58 -8.47 12.35 -15.17
N GLY A 59 -8.74 12.36 -13.86
CA GLY A 59 -8.28 13.42 -12.98
C GLY A 59 -6.76 13.44 -12.76
N GLY A 60 -6.07 12.32 -12.98
CA GLY A 60 -4.63 12.15 -12.78
C GLY A 60 -4.17 12.30 -11.33
N PHE A 61 -2.86 12.10 -11.12
CA PHE A 61 -2.18 12.27 -9.84
C PHE A 61 -1.09 13.35 -9.94
N ASP A 62 -1.29 14.42 -9.17
CA ASP A 62 -0.37 15.55 -9.04
C ASP A 62 0.29 15.50 -7.66
N LEU A 63 1.62 15.36 -7.62
CA LEU A 63 2.38 15.16 -6.38
C LEU A 63 2.33 16.36 -5.44
N GLU A 64 2.28 17.59 -5.95
CA GLU A 64 2.23 18.79 -5.11
C GLU A 64 0.88 18.90 -4.41
N LYS A 65 -0.20 18.57 -5.14
CA LYS A 65 -1.54 18.52 -4.55
C LYS A 65 -1.69 17.33 -3.60
N ALA A 66 -1.15 16.17 -3.95
CA ALA A 66 -1.13 15.01 -3.08
C ALA A 66 -0.40 15.33 -1.76
N LYS A 67 0.73 16.05 -1.82
CA LYS A 67 1.44 16.52 -0.63
C LYS A 67 0.60 17.44 0.24
N ALA A 68 -0.14 18.37 -0.36
CA ALA A 68 -1.02 19.27 0.40
C ALA A 68 -2.16 18.54 1.13
N VAL A 69 -2.62 17.39 0.60
CA VAL A 69 -3.73 16.62 1.16
C VAL A 69 -3.25 15.50 2.09
N LEU A 70 -2.29 14.71 1.66
CA LEU A 70 -1.79 13.52 2.36
C LEU A 70 -0.64 13.84 3.32
N GLY A 71 0.19 14.83 2.97
CA GLY A 71 1.37 15.24 3.76
C GLY A 71 1.04 16.08 4.99
N ALA A 72 -0.22 16.43 5.20
CA ALA A 72 -0.68 17.18 6.38
C ALA A 72 -0.64 16.33 7.67
N ASP A 73 -0.75 15.01 7.54
CA ASP A 73 -0.71 14.05 8.63
C ASP A 73 0.32 12.94 8.31
N PRO A 74 1.37 12.79 9.14
CA PRO A 74 2.34 11.72 8.97
C PRO A 74 1.72 10.32 8.94
N GLN A 75 0.67 10.06 9.74
CA GLN A 75 0.03 8.74 9.78
C GLN A 75 -0.68 8.43 8.47
N LEU A 76 -1.33 9.44 7.87
CA LEU A 76 -1.95 9.33 6.56
C LEU A 76 -0.93 9.10 5.45
N THR A 77 0.20 9.81 5.51
CA THR A 77 1.33 9.61 4.59
C THR A 77 1.88 8.19 4.67
N GLU A 78 2.12 7.68 5.87
CA GLU A 78 2.58 6.30 6.06
C GLU A 78 1.55 5.29 5.55
N ALA A 79 0.27 5.48 5.88
CA ALA A 79 -0.80 4.59 5.43
C ALA A 79 -0.90 4.54 3.90
N PHE A 80 -0.76 5.70 3.23
CA PHE A 80 -0.70 5.79 1.78
C PHE A 80 0.49 5.01 1.19
N LEU A 81 1.70 5.23 1.71
CA LEU A 81 2.91 4.55 1.21
C LEU A 81 2.87 3.03 1.46
N VAL A 82 2.34 2.59 2.60
CA VAL A 82 2.11 1.17 2.86
C VAL A 82 1.06 0.60 1.91
N SER A 83 -0.03 1.34 1.64
CA SER A 83 -1.03 0.98 0.62
C SER A 83 -0.39 0.81 -0.77
N CYS A 84 0.53 1.69 -1.17
CA CYS A 84 1.29 1.55 -2.42
C CYS A 84 2.07 0.24 -2.47
N TYR A 85 2.80 -0.10 -1.40
CA TYR A 85 3.51 -1.38 -1.35
C TYR A 85 2.57 -2.59 -1.38
N LEU A 86 1.42 -2.53 -0.70
CA LEU A 86 0.44 -3.62 -0.77
C LEU A 86 -0.14 -3.80 -2.18
N LEU A 87 -0.33 -2.69 -2.92
CA LEU A 87 -0.78 -2.74 -4.31
C LEU A 87 0.25 -3.43 -5.21
N ILE A 88 1.52 -3.07 -5.08
CA ILE A 88 2.66 -3.68 -5.80
C ILE A 88 2.76 -5.20 -5.57
N TYR A 89 2.25 -5.69 -4.43
CA TYR A 89 2.24 -7.12 -4.13
C TYR A 89 0.96 -7.85 -4.58
N ALA A 90 -0.06 -7.13 -5.04
CA ALA A 90 -1.38 -7.69 -5.31
C ALA A 90 -1.39 -8.70 -6.47
N ASP A 91 -0.60 -8.45 -7.51
CA ASP A 91 -0.52 -9.30 -8.70
C ASP A 91 0.66 -10.31 -8.64
N GLY A 92 1.49 -10.20 -7.59
CA GLY A 92 2.68 -11.03 -7.37
C GLY A 92 3.89 -10.66 -8.24
N ARG A 93 3.84 -9.56 -9.00
CA ARG A 93 4.93 -9.08 -9.86
C ARG A 93 5.19 -7.61 -9.56
N HIS A 94 6.23 -7.38 -8.78
CA HIS A 94 6.68 -6.02 -8.53
C HIS A 94 7.81 -5.66 -9.50
N SER A 95 7.72 -4.49 -10.13
CA SER A 95 8.76 -3.97 -11.01
C SER A 95 9.70 -3.00 -10.29
N ASP A 96 10.86 -2.73 -10.89
CA ASP A 96 11.76 -1.71 -10.37
C ASP A 96 11.21 -0.30 -10.66
N GLU A 97 10.37 -0.16 -11.69
CA GLU A 97 9.62 1.03 -12.03
C GLU A 97 8.62 1.43 -10.94
N GLU A 98 7.79 0.49 -10.46
CA GLU A 98 6.84 0.76 -9.36
C GLU A 98 7.56 1.15 -8.07
N ARG A 99 8.66 0.46 -7.74
CA ARG A 99 9.47 0.80 -6.57
C ARG A 99 10.08 2.18 -6.68
N ALA A 100 10.60 2.54 -7.86
CA ALA A 100 11.10 3.89 -8.11
C ALA A 100 9.98 4.93 -8.01
N ARG A 101 8.76 4.59 -8.44
CA ARG A 101 7.59 5.46 -8.33
C ARG A 101 7.20 5.72 -6.86
N VAL A 102 7.18 4.68 -6.02
CA VAL A 102 6.95 4.85 -4.58
C VAL A 102 8.04 5.68 -3.92
N GLY A 103 9.30 5.52 -4.32
CA GLY A 103 10.40 6.39 -3.86
C GLY A 103 10.15 7.86 -4.22
N THR A 104 9.67 8.14 -5.43
CA THR A 104 9.29 9.50 -5.86
C THR A 104 8.18 10.08 -4.99
N TYR A 105 7.20 9.26 -4.59
CA TYR A 105 6.12 9.69 -3.70
C TYR A 105 6.64 10.03 -2.31
N ALA A 106 7.49 9.15 -1.76
CA ALA A 106 8.10 9.34 -0.45
C ALA A 106 8.92 10.63 -0.40
N ASP A 107 9.77 10.87 -1.40
CA ASP A 107 10.58 12.09 -1.52
C ASP A 107 9.69 13.35 -1.56
N ALA A 108 8.61 13.32 -2.34
CA ALA A 108 7.67 14.45 -2.41
C ALA A 108 6.96 14.71 -1.08
N LEU A 109 6.57 13.64 -0.38
CA LEU A 109 5.89 13.66 0.92
C LEU A 109 6.85 13.91 2.09
N GLY A 110 8.16 13.96 1.86
CA GLY A 110 9.17 14.22 2.88
C GLY A 110 9.48 13.01 3.78
N VAL A 111 9.30 11.80 3.26
CA VAL A 111 9.63 10.55 3.96
C VAL A 111 11.04 10.12 3.56
N GLU A 112 11.92 10.06 4.56
CA GLU A 112 13.31 9.63 4.38
C GLU A 112 13.41 8.16 3.96
N ARG A 113 14.49 7.82 3.26
CA ARG A 113 14.71 6.47 2.71
C ARG A 113 14.66 5.36 3.76
N ASP A 114 15.23 5.60 4.95
CA ASP A 114 15.24 4.59 6.01
C ASP A 114 13.83 4.35 6.56
N ALA A 115 13.03 5.41 6.73
CA ALA A 115 11.63 5.31 7.12
C ALA A 115 10.80 4.62 6.02
N LEU A 116 11.10 4.89 4.74
CA LEU A 116 10.43 4.22 3.63
C LEU A 116 10.68 2.70 3.62
N GLU A 117 11.92 2.26 3.92
CA GLU A 117 12.23 0.83 4.06
C GLU A 117 11.47 0.20 5.22
N GLU A 118 11.31 0.91 6.35
CA GLU A 118 10.48 0.44 7.47
C GLU A 118 9.01 0.27 7.07
N LEU A 119 8.46 1.20 6.29
CA LEU A 119 7.10 1.07 5.74
C LEU A 119 6.99 -0.11 4.76
N HIS A 120 8.03 -0.38 3.97
CA HIS A 120 8.09 -1.54 3.09
C HIS A 120 8.12 -2.86 3.88
N VAL A 121 8.89 -2.92 4.98
CA VAL A 121 8.87 -4.05 5.92
C VAL A 121 7.47 -4.23 6.51
N ARG A 122 6.82 -3.14 6.95
CA ARG A 122 5.46 -3.17 7.51
C ARG A 122 4.45 -3.72 6.50
N ALA A 123 4.52 -3.33 5.23
CA ALA A 123 3.66 -3.86 4.17
C ALA A 123 3.83 -5.38 4.01
N ARG A 124 5.07 -5.87 4.01
CA ARG A 124 5.37 -7.31 3.91
C ARG A 124 4.90 -8.09 5.14
N LEU A 125 5.08 -7.53 6.34
CA LEU A 125 4.56 -8.13 7.57
C LEU A 125 3.05 -8.20 7.57
N TYR A 126 2.37 -7.19 7.04
CA TYR A 126 0.92 -7.19 6.86
C TYR A 126 0.45 -8.30 5.92
N LEU A 127 1.11 -8.49 4.77
CA LEU A 127 0.81 -9.61 3.87
C LEU A 127 1.01 -10.97 4.56
N LEU A 128 2.10 -11.08 5.32
CA LEU A 128 2.40 -12.31 6.04
C LEU A 128 1.40 -12.59 7.14
N SER A 129 0.94 -11.59 7.89
CA SER A 129 -0.06 -11.77 8.96
C SER A 129 -1.40 -12.22 8.40
N MET A 130 -1.84 -11.66 7.26
CA MET A 130 -3.05 -12.10 6.57
C MET A 130 -2.95 -13.57 6.11
N LEU A 131 -1.79 -13.99 5.60
CA LEU A 131 -1.53 -15.39 5.26
C LEU A 131 -1.50 -16.29 6.50
N ALA A 132 -0.86 -15.84 7.58
CA ALA A 132 -0.74 -16.58 8.83
C ALA A 132 -2.09 -16.83 9.51
N GLN A 133 -3.03 -15.88 9.43
CA GLN A 133 -4.40 -16.07 9.91
C GLN A 133 -5.11 -17.23 9.19
N GLY A 134 -4.83 -17.43 7.90
CA GLY A 134 -5.39 -18.52 7.10
C GLY A 134 -4.64 -19.85 7.22
N LEU A 135 -3.37 -19.84 7.63
CA LEU A 135 -2.48 -21.00 7.64
C LEU A 135 -2.18 -21.47 9.06
N ARG A 136 -2.52 -22.74 9.37
CA ARG A 136 -2.10 -23.38 10.62
C ARG A 136 -0.62 -23.80 10.61
N ASN A 137 0.03 -23.81 9.44
CA ASN A 137 1.40 -24.27 9.29
C ASN A 137 2.40 -23.11 9.46
N LYS A 138 2.97 -22.99 10.66
CA LYS A 138 3.95 -21.95 11.01
C LYS A 138 5.26 -22.05 10.22
N GLU A 139 5.68 -23.25 9.81
CA GLU A 139 6.86 -23.41 8.96
C GLU A 139 6.62 -22.83 7.55
N ALA A 140 5.41 -23.02 7.01
CA ALA A 140 5.04 -22.42 5.73
C ALA A 140 5.00 -20.89 5.81
N VAL A 141 4.46 -20.33 6.90
CA VAL A 141 4.48 -18.88 7.16
C VAL A 141 5.93 -18.38 7.22
N ARG A 142 6.81 -19.06 7.97
CA ARG A 142 8.24 -18.71 8.05
C ARG A 142 8.91 -18.75 6.66
N ALA A 143 8.66 -19.80 5.88
CA ALA A 143 9.24 -19.95 4.55
C ALA A 143 8.79 -18.85 3.58
N VAL A 144 7.50 -18.47 3.59
CA VAL A 144 6.99 -17.37 2.77
C VAL A 144 7.59 -16.04 3.21
N GLY A 145 7.60 -15.76 4.51
CA GLY A 145 8.18 -14.53 5.07
C GLY A 145 9.62 -14.32 4.65
N ILE A 146 10.46 -15.35 4.78
CA ILE A 146 11.90 -15.24 4.48
C ILE A 146 12.18 -15.33 2.98
N HIS A 147 11.63 -16.34 2.27
CA HIS A 147 12.04 -16.63 0.90
C HIS A 147 11.26 -15.86 -0.16
N GLN A 148 10.02 -15.47 0.11
CA GLN A 148 9.18 -14.76 -0.86
C GLN A 148 9.09 -13.26 -0.55
N LEU A 149 9.00 -12.90 0.73
CA LEU A 149 8.88 -11.50 1.16
C LEU A 149 10.22 -10.88 1.58
N GLY A 150 11.29 -11.67 1.73
CA GLY A 150 12.61 -11.17 2.12
C GLY A 150 12.64 -10.54 3.52
N LEU A 151 11.73 -10.96 4.41
CA LEU A 151 11.72 -10.56 5.81
C LEU A 151 12.80 -11.32 6.58
N LYS A 152 13.35 -10.68 7.61
CA LYS A 152 14.30 -11.30 8.51
C LYS A 152 13.57 -12.16 9.56
N ALA A 153 14.28 -13.12 10.12
CA ALA A 153 13.72 -14.06 11.10
C ALA A 153 13.21 -13.37 12.38
N ASP A 154 13.91 -12.33 12.83
CA ASP A 154 13.53 -11.50 13.98
C ASP A 154 12.25 -10.69 13.72
N GLN A 155 12.02 -10.25 12.49
CA GLN A 155 10.83 -9.48 12.11
C GLN A 155 9.55 -10.33 12.14
N ILE A 156 9.65 -11.63 11.90
CA ILE A 156 8.49 -12.53 11.82
C ILE A 156 8.29 -13.38 13.08
N ALA A 157 9.15 -13.25 14.09
CA ALA A 157 9.14 -14.09 15.29
C ALA A 157 7.76 -14.10 15.97
N SER A 158 7.13 -12.94 16.13
CA SER A 158 5.79 -12.81 16.73
C SER A 158 4.66 -13.51 15.97
N LEU A 159 4.86 -13.81 14.69
CA LEU A 159 3.87 -14.49 13.84
C LEU A 159 4.06 -16.01 13.81
N VAL A 160 5.24 -16.52 14.21
CA VAL A 160 5.62 -17.93 14.05
C VAL A 160 6.07 -18.60 15.36
N GLU A 161 6.25 -17.84 16.43
CA GLU A 161 6.58 -18.35 17.78
C GLU A 161 5.30 -18.29 18.66
N ASP A 162 5.18 -19.20 19.63
CA ASP A 162 4.06 -19.26 20.59
C ASP A 162 4.30 -18.37 21.82
#